data_AF-A0A1C3NM34-F1
#
_entry.id   AF-A0A1C3NM34-F1
#
_cell.length_a   1.000
_cell.length_b   1.000
_cell.length_c   1.000
_cell.angle_alpha   90.00
_cell.angle_beta   90.00
_cell.angle_gamma   90.00
#
_symmetry.space_group_name_H-M   'P 1'
#
loop_
_entity.id
_entity.type
_entity.pdbx_description
1 polymer ?
#
loop_
_entity_poly.entity_id
_entity_poly.type
_entity_poly.pdbx_seq_one_letter_code
_entity_poly.pdbx_strand_id
1 'polypeptide(L)'
;MHIAKTGNEQIPHTHEVEEVFPAGSIRVPADQPMRMLAAALLEPRSNDSLLASGRFRNADSPDSGLSATELIEFSERVLRSDAALRRQFEHQLANDAAFRADGDARLQWVSARSPYAAISGWRYPVQREVKR
;
A
#
# COMPACT_ATOMS: atom_id res chain seq x y z
N MET A 1 6.57 9.67 4.82
CA MET A 1 5.50 9.66 5.85
C MET A 1 4.77 8.32 5.81
N HIS A 2 4.65 7.65 6.96
CA HIS A 2 3.83 6.44 7.09
C HIS A 2 2.47 6.82 7.67
N ILE A 3 1.38 6.27 7.11
CA ILE A 3 0.06 6.37 7.73
C ILE A 3 -0.27 5.01 8.33
N ALA A 4 -0.29 4.97 9.66
CA ALA A 4 -0.87 3.84 10.38
C ALA A 4 -2.38 4.10 10.53
N LYS A 5 -3.20 3.09 10.24
CA LYS A 5 -4.61 3.09 10.65
C LYS A 5 -4.71 2.63 12.10
N THR A 6 -5.13 3.52 13.00
CA THR A 6 -5.53 3.14 14.36
C THR A 6 -7.01 3.48 14.50
N GLY A 7 -7.89 2.49 14.36
CA GLY A 7 -9.34 2.72 14.28
C GLY A 7 -9.75 3.50 13.02
N ASN A 8 -10.60 4.54 13.18
CA ASN A 8 -11.00 5.45 12.11
C ASN A 8 -10.02 6.60 11.86
N GLU A 9 -8.94 6.70 12.63
CA GLU A 9 -8.01 7.83 12.58
C GLU A 9 -6.73 7.44 11.84
N GLN A 10 -6.38 8.25 10.84
CA GLN A 10 -5.11 8.15 10.13
C GLN A 10 -4.09 9.04 10.85
N ILE A 11 -3.17 8.43 11.60
CA ILE A 11 -2.13 9.20 12.32
C ILE A 11 -0.85 9.19 11.46
N PRO A 12 -0.48 10.34 10.86
CA PRO A 12 0.75 10.45 10.09
C PRO A 12 1.98 10.49 10.99
N HIS A 13 2.84 9.47 10.84
CA HIS A 13 4.17 9.43 11.43
C HIS A 13 5.20 9.95 10.41
N THR A 14 5.91 11.01 10.81
CA THR A 14 7.01 11.58 10.03
C THR A 14 8.31 10.93 10.48
N HIS A 15 9.03 10.36 9.52
CA HIS A 15 10.38 9.85 9.70
C HIS A 15 11.28 10.56 8.69
N GLU A 16 12.47 10.95 9.11
CA GLU A 16 13.53 11.39 8.21
C GLU A 16 14.25 10.15 7.69
N VAL A 17 14.40 10.07 6.36
CA VAL A 17 15.03 8.93 5.70
C VAL A 17 15.85 9.42 4.52
N GLU A 18 17.02 8.82 4.32
CA GLU A 18 17.78 8.95 3.08
C GLU A 18 17.34 7.82 2.14
N GLU A 19 16.77 8.19 0.99
CA GLU A 19 16.16 7.24 0.06
C GLU A 19 16.44 7.66 -1.38
N VAL A 20 16.63 6.67 -2.26
CA VAL A 20 16.69 6.86 -3.71
C VAL A 20 15.29 6.70 -4.29
N PHE A 21 14.84 7.71 -5.03
CA PHE A 21 13.55 7.68 -5.70
C PHE A 21 13.61 6.85 -7.00
N PRO A 22 12.55 6.08 -7.32
CA PRO A 22 12.51 5.32 -8.56
C PRO A 22 12.47 6.24 -9.78
N ALA A 23 12.93 5.72 -10.92
CA ALA A 23 12.85 6.41 -12.20
C ALA A 23 11.40 6.83 -12.52
N GLY A 24 11.21 8.05 -13.05
CA GLY A 24 9.90 8.65 -13.27
C GLY A 24 9.37 9.49 -12.10
N SER A 25 10.07 9.53 -10.97
CA SER A 25 9.77 10.46 -9.88
C SER A 25 10.04 11.91 -10.29
N ILE A 26 9.20 12.84 -9.84
CA ILE A 26 9.29 14.27 -10.17
C ILE A 26 9.62 15.06 -8.91
N ARG A 27 10.65 15.91 -8.99
CA ARG A 27 10.94 16.91 -7.95
C ARG A 27 10.15 18.18 -8.22
N VAL A 28 9.37 18.63 -7.23
CA VAL A 28 8.62 19.89 -7.29
C VAL A 28 9.40 20.98 -6.53
N PRO A 29 9.92 22.02 -7.19
CA PRO A 29 10.65 23.09 -6.51
C PRO A 29 9.77 23.86 -5.53
N ALA A 30 10.32 24.18 -4.35
CA ALA A 30 9.63 24.99 -3.33
C ALA A 30 9.71 26.50 -3.61
N ASP A 31 10.68 26.93 -4.42
CA ASP A 31 10.99 28.31 -4.79
C ASP A 31 10.32 28.74 -6.11
N GLN A 32 9.02 28.48 -6.22
CA GLN A 32 8.21 28.86 -7.37
C GLN A 32 7.06 29.83 -7.00
N PRO A 33 6.51 30.59 -7.97
CA PRO A 33 5.40 31.52 -7.70
C PRO A 33 4.21 30.87 -6.99
N MET A 34 3.89 29.63 -7.35
CA MET A 34 2.74 28.87 -6.82
C MET A 34 3.08 27.96 -5.63
N ARG A 35 4.16 28.25 -4.88
CA ARG A 35 4.64 27.40 -3.76
C ARG A 35 3.57 27.04 -2.73
N MET A 36 2.65 27.97 -2.42
CA MET A 36 1.58 27.73 -1.46
C MET A 36 0.54 26.74 -2.00
N LEU A 37 0.22 26.81 -3.29
CA LEU A 37 -0.67 25.83 -3.92
C LEU A 37 0.01 24.46 -3.96
N ALA A 38 1.30 24.40 -4.35
CA ALA A 38 2.05 23.16 -4.34
C ALA A 38 2.06 22.54 -2.93
N ALA A 39 2.32 23.34 -1.89
CA ALA A 39 2.24 22.88 -0.50
C ALA A 39 0.83 22.40 -0.13
N ALA A 40 -0.22 23.13 -0.47
CA ALA A 40 -1.60 22.74 -0.15
C ALA A 40 -2.04 21.43 -0.83
N LEU A 41 -1.60 21.19 -2.07
CA LEU A 41 -1.93 19.98 -2.82
C LEU A 41 -1.10 18.76 -2.38
N LEU A 42 0.17 18.97 -2.01
CA LEU A 42 1.16 17.92 -1.74
C LEU A 42 1.40 17.64 -0.25
N GLU A 43 0.92 18.49 0.65
CA GLU A 43 0.95 18.24 2.09
C GLU A 43 -0.23 17.32 2.47
N PRO A 44 0.00 16.10 2.96
CA PRO A 44 -1.06 15.14 3.21
C PRO A 44 -2.03 15.58 4.31
N ARG A 45 -1.60 16.45 5.22
CA ARG A 45 -2.47 17.01 6.29
C ARG A 45 -3.35 18.17 5.81
N SER A 46 -3.19 18.62 4.56
CA SER A 46 -4.02 19.67 3.98
C SER A 46 -5.39 19.12 3.57
N ASN A 47 -6.45 19.88 3.85
CA ASN A 47 -7.82 19.55 3.41
C ASN A 47 -7.99 19.62 1.89
N ASP A 48 -7.15 20.41 1.20
CA ASP A 48 -7.12 20.52 -0.26
C ASP A 48 -6.14 19.54 -0.91
N SER A 49 -5.54 18.64 -0.12
CA SER A 49 -4.53 17.73 -0.62
C SER A 49 -5.09 16.76 -1.66
N LEU A 50 -4.21 16.33 -2.56
CA LEU A 50 -4.51 15.24 -3.48
C LEU A 50 -4.86 13.92 -2.75
N LEU A 51 -4.43 13.79 -1.49
CA LEU A 51 -4.86 12.71 -0.60
C LEU A 51 -6.34 12.86 -0.22
N ALA A 52 -6.71 14.01 0.32
CA ALA A 52 -8.08 14.32 0.74
C ALA A 52 -9.07 14.21 -0.43
N SER A 53 -8.66 14.62 -1.64
CA SER A 53 -9.47 14.45 -2.86
C SER A 53 -9.51 13.02 -3.40
N GLY A 54 -8.75 12.08 -2.81
CA GLY A 54 -8.71 10.67 -3.21
C GLY A 54 -7.91 10.37 -4.49
N ARG A 55 -7.04 11.28 -4.95
CA ARG A 55 -6.21 11.06 -6.16
C ARG A 55 -5.06 10.08 -5.92
N PHE A 56 -4.69 9.81 -4.67
CA PHE A 56 -3.66 8.83 -4.29
C PHE A 56 -4.20 7.48 -3.78
N ARG A 57 -5.46 7.13 -4.06
CA ARG A 57 -6.03 5.83 -3.65
C ARG A 57 -5.25 4.63 -4.19
N ASN A 58 -4.67 4.74 -5.38
CA ASN A 58 -3.93 3.66 -6.04
C ASN A 58 -2.44 3.65 -5.68
N ALA A 59 -2.00 4.47 -4.71
CA ALA A 59 -0.61 4.48 -4.25
C ALA A 59 -0.30 3.35 -3.24
N ASP A 60 -1.32 2.60 -2.81
CA ASP A 60 -1.17 1.47 -1.92
C ASP A 60 -0.95 0.15 -2.67
N SER A 61 -0.73 -0.93 -1.94
CA SER A 61 -0.73 -2.27 -2.51
C SER A 61 -2.07 -2.57 -3.20
N PRO A 62 -2.10 -3.33 -4.31
CA PRO A 62 -3.34 -3.68 -5.01
C PRO A 62 -4.39 -4.43 -4.17
N ASP A 63 -3.98 -5.03 -3.04
CA ASP A 63 -4.86 -5.70 -2.09
C ASP A 63 -5.33 -4.79 -0.94
N SER A 64 -4.80 -3.58 -0.83
CA SER A 64 -5.12 -2.68 0.26
C SER A 64 -6.47 -2.00 0.06
N GLY A 65 -7.34 -2.15 1.05
CA GLY A 65 -8.70 -1.58 1.04
C GLY A 65 -9.72 -2.39 0.23
N LEU A 66 -9.35 -3.58 -0.26
CA LEU A 66 -10.30 -4.52 -0.85
C LEU A 66 -11.29 -5.02 0.21
N SER A 67 -12.55 -5.16 -0.17
CA SER A 67 -13.52 -5.93 0.59
C SER A 67 -13.16 -7.41 0.59
N ALA A 68 -13.77 -8.19 1.49
CA ALA A 68 -13.52 -9.64 1.58
C ALA A 68 -13.76 -10.36 0.23
N THR A 69 -14.79 -9.98 -0.52
CA THR A 69 -15.10 -10.57 -1.83
C THR A 69 -14.05 -10.22 -2.88
N GLU A 70 -13.62 -8.95 -2.93
CA GLU A 70 -12.57 -8.50 -3.85
C GLU A 70 -11.23 -9.17 -3.52
N LEU A 71 -10.96 -9.44 -2.24
CA LEU A 71 -9.75 -10.14 -1.80
C LEU A 71 -9.72 -11.60 -2.25
N ILE A 72 -10.89 -12.26 -2.36
CA ILE A 72 -11.00 -13.61 -2.94
C ILE A 72 -10.58 -13.57 -4.42
N GLU A 73 -11.17 -12.68 -5.22
CA GLU A 73 -10.84 -12.55 -6.64
C GLU A 73 -9.37 -12.19 -6.88
N PHE A 74 -8.82 -11.32 -6.03
CA PHE A 74 -7.40 -11.00 -6.03
C PHE A 74 -6.54 -12.23 -5.73
N SER A 75 -6.87 -12.98 -4.68
CA SER A 75 -6.13 -14.17 -4.26
C SER A 75 -6.14 -15.25 -5.35
N GLU A 76 -7.29 -15.48 -5.99
CA GLU A 76 -7.40 -16.40 -7.14
C GLU A 76 -6.51 -15.97 -8.31
N ARG A 77 -6.48 -14.67 -8.61
CA ARG A 77 -5.64 -14.11 -9.67
C ARG A 77 -4.16 -14.32 -9.39
N VAL A 78 -3.73 -14.05 -8.15
CA VAL A 78 -2.35 -14.27 -7.69
C VAL A 78 -1.96 -15.75 -7.86
N LEU A 79 -2.78 -16.68 -7.36
CA LEU A 79 -2.53 -18.12 -7.48
C LEU A 79 -2.55 -18.61 -8.94
N ARG A 80 -3.33 -17.97 -9.83
CA ARG A 80 -3.34 -18.28 -11.26
C ARG A 80 -2.08 -17.78 -11.97
N SER A 81 -1.53 -16.65 -11.55
CA SER A 81 -0.31 -16.07 -12.12
C SER A 81 0.99 -16.74 -11.65
N ASP A 82 0.98 -17.40 -10.49
CA ASP A 82 2.17 -18.05 -9.91
C ASP A 82 1.91 -19.53 -9.58
N ALA A 83 2.37 -20.40 -10.47
CA ALA A 83 2.24 -21.85 -10.33
C ALA A 83 3.07 -22.43 -9.16
N ALA A 84 4.16 -21.78 -8.74
CA ALA A 84 4.95 -22.23 -7.61
C ALA A 84 4.21 -21.94 -6.30
N LEU A 85 3.70 -20.72 -6.17
CA LEU A 85 2.88 -20.31 -5.02
C LEU A 85 1.61 -21.18 -4.91
N ARG A 86 0.96 -21.48 -6.04
CA ARG A 86 -0.20 -22.38 -6.08
C ARG A 86 0.10 -23.77 -5.52
N ARG A 87 1.21 -24.39 -5.93
CA ARG A 87 1.60 -25.71 -5.41
C ARG A 87 1.86 -25.68 -3.89
N GLN A 88 2.47 -24.62 -3.40
CA GLN A 88 2.68 -24.44 -1.95
C GLN A 88 1.36 -24.28 -1.20
N PHE A 89 0.41 -23.53 -1.77
CA PHE A 89 -0.92 -23.36 -1.19
C PHE A 89 -1.69 -24.70 -1.13
N GLU A 90 -1.72 -25.44 -2.24
CA GLU A 90 -2.37 -26.76 -2.32
C GLU A 90 -1.73 -27.76 -1.33
N HIS A 91 -0.39 -27.73 -1.20
CA HIS A 91 0.31 -28.54 -0.21
C HIS A 91 -0.09 -28.18 1.22
N GLN A 92 -0.12 -26.89 1.58
CA GLN A 92 -0.56 -26.46 2.91
C GLN A 92 -2.01 -26.90 3.17
N LEU A 93 -2.89 -26.75 2.17
CA LEU A 93 -4.29 -27.14 2.25
C LEU A 93 -4.45 -28.66 2.48
N ALA A 94 -3.60 -29.49 1.88
CA ALA A 94 -3.64 -30.94 2.06
C ALA A 94 -3.12 -31.40 3.43
N ASN A 95 -2.13 -30.70 4.00
CA ASN A 95 -1.42 -31.16 5.20
C ASN A 95 -1.87 -30.51 6.51
N ASP A 96 -2.62 -29.40 6.45
CA ASP A 96 -3.06 -28.68 7.64
C ASP A 96 -4.59 -28.56 7.66
N ALA A 97 -5.22 -29.32 8.56
CA ALA A 97 -6.67 -29.34 8.71
C ALA A 97 -7.23 -28.05 9.33
N ALA A 98 -6.46 -27.38 10.19
CA ALA A 98 -6.88 -26.11 10.79
C ALA A 98 -6.87 -25.00 9.72
N PHE A 99 -5.80 -24.94 8.93
CA PHE A 99 -5.70 -24.04 7.78
C PHE A 99 -6.79 -24.28 6.74
N ARG A 100 -7.13 -25.54 6.46
CA ARG A 100 -8.19 -25.89 5.51
C ARG A 100 -9.58 -25.43 5.98
N ALA A 101 -9.83 -25.46 7.28
CA ALA A 101 -11.10 -25.06 7.86
C ALA A 101 -11.26 -23.53 7.96
N ASP A 102 -10.17 -22.77 7.86
CA ASP A 102 -10.16 -21.31 8.05
C ASP A 102 -10.06 -20.58 6.70
N GLY A 103 -11.10 -19.84 6.32
CA GLY A 103 -11.13 -19.04 5.09
C GLY A 103 -10.22 -17.81 5.16
N ASP A 104 -10.20 -17.13 6.30
CA ASP A 104 -9.44 -15.90 6.49
C ASP A 104 -7.95 -16.20 6.53
N ALA A 105 -7.55 -17.29 7.20
CA ALA A 105 -6.17 -17.76 7.21
C ALA A 105 -5.67 -18.05 5.79
N ARG A 106 -6.51 -18.61 4.92
CA ARG A 106 -6.17 -18.87 3.51
C ARG A 106 -5.94 -17.58 2.72
N LEU A 107 -6.83 -16.59 2.86
CA LEU A 107 -6.68 -15.29 2.19
C LEU A 107 -5.42 -14.56 2.67
N GLN A 108 -5.21 -14.54 3.99
CA GLN A 108 -4.02 -13.93 4.59
C GLN A 108 -2.73 -14.62 4.14
N TRP A 109 -2.73 -15.95 4.03
CA TRP A 109 -1.56 -16.71 3.56
C TRP A 109 -1.16 -16.35 2.14
N VAL A 110 -2.14 -16.17 1.24
CA VAL A 110 -1.92 -15.79 -0.17
C VAL A 110 -1.45 -14.34 -0.26
N SER A 111 -2.13 -13.40 0.41
CA SER A 111 -1.73 -11.98 0.42
C SER A 111 -0.29 -11.81 0.92
N ALA A 112 0.07 -12.44 2.04
CA ALA A 112 1.41 -12.36 2.64
C ALA A 112 2.55 -12.96 1.78
N ARG A 113 2.21 -13.80 0.81
CA ARG A 113 3.18 -14.42 -0.12
C ARG A 113 3.02 -13.93 -1.55
N SER A 114 2.11 -12.99 -1.78
CA SER A 114 1.93 -12.40 -3.09
C SER A 114 3.14 -11.52 -3.45
N PRO A 115 3.39 -11.28 -4.74
CA PRO A 115 4.41 -10.31 -5.19
C PRO A 115 4.21 -8.90 -4.63
N TYR A 116 3.01 -8.60 -4.12
CA TYR A 116 2.63 -7.30 -3.57
C TYR A 116 2.82 -7.22 -2.04
N ALA A 117 3.17 -8.32 -1.37
CA ALA A 117 3.33 -8.36 0.09
C ALA A 117 4.37 -7.36 0.60
N ALA A 118 5.43 -7.08 -0.17
CA ALA A 118 6.45 -6.09 0.20
C ALA A 118 5.96 -4.63 0.10
N ILE A 119 4.84 -4.40 -0.57
CA ILE A 119 4.19 -3.09 -0.69
C ILE A 119 3.25 -2.86 0.52
N SER A 120 3.16 -3.83 1.46
CA SER A 120 2.24 -3.75 2.59
C SER A 120 2.53 -2.53 3.47
N GLY A 121 1.57 -1.64 3.59
CA GLY A 121 1.66 -0.42 4.37
C GLY A 121 1.53 0.79 3.46
N TRP A 122 0.37 1.44 3.52
CA TRP A 122 0.11 2.66 2.77
C TRP A 122 1.23 3.68 3.03
N ARG A 123 1.95 4.02 1.97
CA ARG A 123 2.98 5.06 2.00
C ARG A 123 2.51 6.22 1.14
N TYR A 124 2.54 7.43 1.72
CA TYR A 124 2.20 8.61 0.95
C TYR A 124 3.22 8.79 -0.19
N PRO A 125 2.79 8.91 -1.47
CA PRO A 125 3.70 8.90 -2.62
C PRO A 125 4.47 10.21 -2.79
N VAL A 126 4.24 11.22 -1.95
CA VAL A 126 5.01 12.46 -1.93
C VAL A 126 5.85 12.50 -0.66
N GLN A 127 7.14 12.82 -0.80
CA GLN A 127 8.03 13.09 0.32
C GLN A 127 8.45 14.56 0.31
N ARG A 128 8.64 15.13 1.50
CA ARG A 128 9.21 16.46 1.66
C ARG A 128 10.72 16.35 1.80
N GLU A 129 11.44 17.02 0.90
CA GLU A 129 12.89 17.20 1.04
C GLU A 129 13.17 18.12 2.23
N VAL A 130 13.92 17.62 3.21
CA VAL A 130 14.44 18.44 4.31
C VAL A 130 15.80 18.97 3.87
N LYS A 131 16.02 20.29 3.96
CA LYS A 131 17.32 20.87 3.61
C LYS A 131 18.41 20.23 4.48
N ARG A 132 19.49 19.77 3.84
CA ARG A 132 20.78 19.56 4.51
C ARG A 132 21.41 20.91 4.86
#